data_AF-A0A0W0YT27-F1
#
_entry.id   AF-A0A0W0YT27-F1
#
_cell.length_a   1.000
_cell.length_b   1.000
_cell.length_c   1.000
_cell.angle_alpha   90.00
_cell.angle_beta   90.00
_cell.angle_gamma   90.00
#
_symmetry.space_group_name_H-M   'P 1'
#
loop_
_entity.id
_entity.type
_entity.pdbx_description
1 polymer ?
#
loop_
_entity_poly.entity_id
_entity_poly.type
_entity_poly.pdbx_seq_one_letter_code
_entity_poly.pdbx_strand_id
1 'polypeptide(L)'
;MKSLYVFYESQRVGIYSRDENLVSSFTYDEKWQNNPNSFPLSLAMPLSQQTFDNKVTLSFFENLLPEGDVRDVLERDHHIHGSFEFLERFGTDCAGAVIITANETFEYMPDSADVKIDIEKIYEAISRKRSIAAKIPKRISVLIGRRAKGLNQQGV
;
A
#
# COMPACT_ATOMS: atom_id res chain seq x y z
N MET A 1 -19.01 -4.19 11.99
CA MET A 1 -18.23 -4.33 10.74
C MET A 1 -17.27 -3.15 10.63
N LYS A 2 -15.97 -3.41 10.45
CA LYS A 2 -14.94 -2.38 10.22
C LYS A 2 -14.59 -2.35 8.74
N SER A 3 -14.19 -1.18 8.22
CA SER A 3 -13.83 -1.00 6.82
C SER A 3 -12.59 -0.13 6.67
N LEU A 4 -11.75 -0.49 5.71
CA LEU A 4 -10.61 0.28 5.23
C LEU A 4 -10.82 0.58 3.75
N TYR A 5 -10.49 1.79 3.36
CA TYR A 5 -10.54 2.26 1.99
C TYR A 5 -9.21 2.02 1.31
N VAL A 6 -9.27 1.44 0.12
CA VAL A 6 -8.09 1.15 -0.72
C VAL A 6 -8.05 2.17 -1.85
N PHE A 7 -6.91 2.82 -2.01
CA PHE A 7 -6.66 3.84 -3.02
C PHE A 7 -5.47 3.47 -3.89
N TYR A 8 -5.51 3.93 -5.14
CA TYR A 8 -4.36 4.01 -6.03
C TYR A 8 -4.25 5.47 -6.49
N GLU A 9 -3.10 6.09 -6.26
CA GLU A 9 -2.98 7.55 -6.29
C GLU A 9 -4.09 8.20 -5.43
N SER A 10 -4.92 9.06 -6.01
CA SER A 10 -6.07 9.69 -5.33
C SER A 10 -7.42 9.03 -5.69
N GLN A 11 -7.41 7.90 -6.41
CA GLN A 11 -8.63 7.20 -6.82
C GLN A 11 -8.94 6.06 -5.86
N ARG A 12 -10.18 6.01 -5.36
CA ARG A 12 -10.66 4.89 -4.54
C ARG A 12 -10.83 3.66 -5.44
N VAL A 13 -10.08 2.61 -5.11
CA VAL A 13 -10.12 1.31 -5.79
C VAL A 13 -11.25 0.46 -5.22
N GLY A 14 -11.44 0.48 -3.90
CA GLY A 14 -12.46 -0.33 -3.24
C GLY A 14 -12.40 -0.25 -1.73
N ILE A 15 -13.11 -1.16 -1.09
CA ILE A 15 -13.28 -1.24 0.36
C ILE A 15 -12.89 -2.63 0.83
N TYR A 16 -11.92 -2.70 1.73
CA TYR A 16 -11.57 -3.89 2.49
C TYR A 16 -12.37 -3.89 3.81
N SER A 17 -13.27 -4.85 3.99
CA SER A 17 -14.13 -4.95 5.18
C SER A 17 -13.80 -6.19 6.01
N ARG A 18 -14.05 -6.10 7.32
CA ARG A 18 -14.02 -7.23 8.26
C ARG A 18 -15.24 -7.20 9.18
N ASP A 19 -15.93 -8.33 9.30
CA ASP A 19 -17.07 -8.47 10.21
C ASP A 19 -16.65 -8.87 11.64
N GLU A 20 -17.63 -9.05 12.53
CA GLU A 20 -17.40 -9.43 13.93
C GLU A 20 -16.90 -10.87 14.10
N ASN A 21 -17.10 -11.71 13.08
CA ASN A 21 -16.62 -13.10 13.03
C ASN A 21 -15.24 -13.20 12.37
N LEU A 22 -14.53 -12.07 12.19
CA LEU A 22 -13.25 -11.96 11.50
C LEU A 22 -13.28 -12.36 10.02
N VAL A 23 -14.48 -12.41 9.41
CA VAL A 23 -14.66 -12.67 7.99
C VAL A 23 -14.33 -11.40 7.22
N SER A 24 -13.32 -11.51 6.38
CA SER A 24 -12.85 -10.46 5.48
C SER A 24 -13.59 -10.48 4.15
N SER A 25 -13.78 -9.32 3.55
CA SER A 25 -14.27 -9.19 2.18
C SER A 25 -13.70 -7.95 1.52
N PHE A 26 -13.54 -8.00 0.21
CA PHE A 26 -13.14 -6.83 -0.56
C PHE A 26 -14.15 -6.53 -1.65
N THR A 27 -14.54 -5.27 -1.76
CA THR A 27 -15.49 -4.81 -2.77
C THR A 27 -14.84 -3.70 -3.59
N TYR A 28 -14.75 -3.88 -4.91
CA TYR A 28 -14.30 -2.81 -5.80
C TYR A 28 -15.31 -1.66 -5.82
N ASP A 29 -14.78 -0.44 -5.95
CA ASP A 29 -15.58 0.73 -6.23
C ASP A 29 -16.09 0.69 -7.68
N GLU A 30 -17.37 0.99 -7.89
CA GLU A 30 -17.97 0.99 -9.23
C GLU A 30 -17.26 1.97 -10.18
N LYS A 31 -16.79 3.12 -9.67
CA LYS A 31 -16.03 4.08 -10.48
C LYS A 31 -14.68 3.51 -10.91
N TRP A 32 -14.06 2.69 -10.07
CA TRP A 32 -12.82 1.99 -10.43
C TRP A 32 -13.08 0.94 -11.50
N GLN A 33 -14.08 0.07 -11.31
CA GLN A 33 -14.40 -0.98 -12.28
C GLN A 33 -14.73 -0.45 -13.68
N ASN A 34 -15.40 0.70 -13.75
CA ASN A 34 -15.79 1.32 -15.02
C ASN A 34 -14.73 2.26 -15.61
N ASN A 35 -13.60 2.47 -14.92
CA ASN A 35 -12.55 3.35 -15.41
C ASN A 35 -11.69 2.61 -16.45
N PRO A 36 -11.50 3.14 -17.67
CA PRO A 36 -10.64 2.54 -18.69
C PRO A 36 -9.17 2.37 -18.29
N ASN A 37 -8.70 3.16 -17.32
CA ASN A 37 -7.33 3.10 -16.79
C ASN A 37 -7.22 2.23 -15.51
N SER A 38 -8.30 1.56 -15.12
CA SER A 38 -8.27 0.67 -13.96
C SER A 38 -7.52 -0.62 -14.25
N PHE A 39 -7.14 -1.29 -13.17
CA PHE A 39 -6.51 -2.60 -13.20
C PHE A 39 -6.98 -3.42 -11.99
N PRO A 40 -6.96 -4.76 -12.09
CA PRO A 40 -7.25 -5.62 -10.94
C PRO A 40 -6.09 -5.56 -9.93
N LEU A 41 -6.41 -5.52 -8.63
CA LEU A 41 -5.43 -5.57 -7.55
C LEU A 41 -4.60 -6.85 -7.55
N SER A 42 -5.20 -7.96 -7.98
CA SER A 42 -4.58 -9.27 -8.08
C SER A 42 -5.19 -10.05 -9.23
N LEU A 43 -4.44 -11.00 -9.79
CA LEU A 43 -4.98 -11.95 -10.77
C LEU A 43 -6.15 -12.77 -10.19
N ALA A 44 -6.14 -13.01 -8.87
CA ALA A 44 -7.22 -13.68 -8.17
C ALA A 44 -8.43 -12.75 -7.88
N MET A 45 -8.30 -11.45 -8.15
CA MET A 45 -9.33 -10.43 -7.89
C MET A 45 -9.63 -9.63 -9.18
N PRO A 46 -10.15 -10.27 -10.24
CA PRO A 46 -10.42 -9.62 -11.51
C PRO A 46 -11.52 -8.55 -11.41
N LEU A 47 -11.43 -7.48 -12.18
CA LEU A 47 -12.44 -6.40 -12.19
C LEU A 47 -13.85 -6.85 -12.62
N SER A 48 -13.97 -8.03 -13.25
CA SER A 48 -15.25 -8.62 -13.65
C SER A 48 -16.14 -9.02 -12.46
N GLN A 49 -15.58 -9.10 -11.26
CA GLN A 49 -16.31 -9.43 -10.04
C GLN A 49 -16.22 -8.26 -9.06
N GLN A 50 -17.36 -7.87 -8.49
CA GLN A 50 -17.45 -6.73 -7.59
C GLN A 50 -16.95 -7.03 -6.19
N THR A 51 -17.34 -8.18 -5.62
CA THR A 51 -17.06 -8.53 -4.23
C THR A 51 -16.35 -9.87 -4.13
N PHE A 52 -15.32 -9.95 -3.29
CA PHE A 52 -14.51 -11.14 -3.04
C PHE A 52 -14.69 -11.64 -1.62
N ASP A 53 -14.61 -12.96 -1.47
CA ASP A 53 -14.78 -13.65 -0.20
C ASP A 53 -13.55 -13.59 0.70
N ASN A 54 -13.68 -14.17 1.88
CA ASN A 54 -12.66 -14.18 2.91
C ASN A 54 -11.32 -14.75 2.46
N LYS A 55 -11.33 -15.88 1.74
CA LYS A 55 -10.09 -16.59 1.42
C LYS A 55 -9.24 -15.80 0.44
N VAL A 56 -9.85 -15.31 -0.64
CA VAL A 56 -9.14 -14.54 -1.65
C VAL A 56 -8.70 -13.18 -1.09
N THR A 57 -9.59 -12.52 -0.33
CA THR A 57 -9.31 -11.24 0.31
C THR A 57 -8.12 -11.34 1.26
N LEU A 58 -8.15 -12.26 2.22
CA LEU A 58 -7.06 -12.44 3.19
C LEU A 58 -5.76 -12.78 2.48
N SER A 59 -5.79 -13.66 1.48
CA SER A 59 -4.57 -14.04 0.75
C SER A 59 -3.92 -12.84 0.07
N PHE A 60 -4.68 -11.88 -0.46
CA PHE A 60 -4.12 -10.68 -1.05
C PHE A 60 -3.56 -9.73 0.01
N PHE A 61 -4.35 -9.41 1.05
CA PHE A 61 -3.96 -8.41 2.04
C PHE A 61 -2.86 -8.88 2.98
N GLU A 62 -2.75 -10.17 3.30
CA GLU A 62 -1.61 -10.74 4.06
C GLU A 62 -0.30 -10.60 3.29
N ASN A 63 -0.32 -10.70 1.96
CA ASN A 63 0.87 -10.52 1.12
C ASN A 63 1.37 -9.07 1.04
N LEU A 64 0.63 -8.11 1.60
CA LEU A 64 1.07 -6.72 1.74
C LEU A 64 1.84 -6.45 3.03
N LEU A 65 1.79 -7.39 3.98
CA LEU A 65 2.47 -7.25 5.26
C LEU A 65 3.96 -7.57 5.13
N PRO A 66 4.82 -6.97 5.96
CA PRO A 66 6.21 -7.36 6.03
C PRO A 66 6.34 -8.83 6.45
N GLU A 67 7.37 -9.50 5.93
CA GLU A 67 7.71 -10.87 6.30
C GLU A 67 8.77 -10.91 7.42
N GLY A 68 8.83 -12.04 8.14
CA GLY A 68 9.83 -12.30 9.19
C GLY A 68 9.64 -11.47 10.46
N ASP A 69 10.71 -11.36 11.25
CA ASP A 69 10.72 -10.76 12.60
C ASP A 69 10.17 -9.33 12.66
N VAL A 70 10.20 -8.59 11.54
CA VAL A 70 9.72 -7.20 11.48
C VAL A 70 8.22 -7.13 11.78
N ARG A 71 7.44 -8.07 11.25
CA ARG A 71 5.99 -8.13 11.52
C ARG A 71 5.71 -8.36 13.00
N ASP A 72 6.37 -9.35 13.58
CA ASP A 72 6.16 -9.74 14.98
C ASP A 72 6.50 -8.59 15.95
N VAL A 73 7.57 -7.84 15.66
CA VAL A 73 7.94 -6.65 16.45
C VAL A 73 6.89 -5.56 16.33
N LEU A 74 6.43 -5.24 15.11
CA LEU A 74 5.42 -4.20 14.89
C LEU A 74 4.06 -4.57 15.50
N GLU A 75 3.62 -5.82 15.36
CA GLU A 75 2.39 -6.31 15.97
C GLU A 75 2.45 -6.21 17.49
N ARG A 76 3.58 -6.62 18.10
CA ARG A 76 3.79 -6.55 19.56
C ARG A 76 3.82 -5.10 20.07
N ASP A 77 4.62 -4.24 19.45
CA ASP A 77 4.83 -2.87 19.91
C ASP A 77 3.53 -2.04 19.83
N HIS A 78 2.69 -2.33 18.84
CA HIS A 78 1.45 -1.61 18.60
C HIS A 78 0.20 -2.31 19.15
N HIS A 79 0.35 -3.49 19.76
CA HIS A 79 -0.74 -4.30 20.31
C HIS A 79 -1.84 -4.58 19.27
N ILE A 80 -1.42 -4.94 18.06
CA ILE A 80 -2.29 -5.27 16.93
C ILE A 80 -2.04 -6.71 16.48
N HIS A 81 -3.04 -7.34 15.88
CA HIS A 81 -2.96 -8.74 15.46
C HIS A 81 -3.64 -8.93 14.10
N GLY A 82 -2.92 -9.52 13.14
CA GLY A 82 -3.47 -9.88 11.83
C GLY A 82 -3.51 -8.73 10.81
N SER A 83 -3.76 -9.07 9.55
CA SER A 83 -3.71 -8.14 8.41
C SER A 83 -4.57 -6.89 8.55
N PHE A 84 -5.82 -7.00 9.00
CA PHE A 84 -6.71 -5.84 9.02
C PHE A 84 -6.22 -4.74 9.97
N GLU A 85 -5.91 -5.09 11.22
CA GLU A 85 -5.41 -4.16 12.23
C GLU A 85 -4.02 -3.64 11.85
N PHE A 86 -3.19 -4.49 11.24
CA PHE A 86 -1.90 -4.07 10.69
C PHE A 86 -2.09 -3.00 9.60
N LEU A 87 -2.97 -3.24 8.65
CA LEU A 87 -3.24 -2.31 7.54
C LEU A 87 -4.01 -1.07 7.99
N GLU A 88 -4.85 -1.17 9.02
CA GLU A 88 -5.46 0.00 9.65
C GLU A 88 -4.39 0.95 10.21
N ARG A 89 -3.30 0.39 10.75
CA ARG A 89 -2.21 1.16 11.36
C ARG A 89 -1.12 1.61 10.38
N PHE A 90 -0.73 0.72 9.47
CA PHE A 90 0.44 0.86 8.61
C PHE A 90 0.12 0.84 7.12
N GLY A 91 -1.15 0.70 6.74
CA GLY A 91 -1.59 0.54 5.35
C GLY A 91 -1.26 1.71 4.40
N THR A 92 -0.81 2.84 4.97
CA THR A 92 -0.36 4.00 4.20
C THR A 92 1.08 3.89 3.68
N ASP A 93 1.82 2.86 4.11
CA ASP A 93 3.19 2.53 3.70
C ASP A 93 3.30 1.04 3.32
N CYS A 94 2.34 0.57 2.52
CA CYS A 94 2.34 -0.80 1.99
C CYS A 94 3.26 -0.94 0.78
N ALA A 95 3.76 -2.15 0.55
CA ALA A 95 4.44 -2.51 -0.68
C ALA A 95 3.52 -2.27 -1.89
N GLY A 96 4.07 -1.67 -2.95
CA GLY A 96 3.35 -1.34 -4.18
C GLY A 96 2.90 0.12 -4.23
N ALA A 97 1.77 0.36 -4.90
CA ALA A 97 1.24 1.71 -5.16
C ALA A 97 -0.14 1.94 -4.53
N VAL A 98 -0.62 0.98 -3.74
CA VAL A 98 -1.92 1.05 -3.08
C VAL A 98 -1.78 1.61 -1.67
N ILE A 99 -2.74 2.45 -1.29
CA ILE A 99 -2.85 3.05 0.04
C ILE A 99 -4.09 2.51 0.70
N ILE A 100 -3.95 2.04 1.94
CA ILE A 100 -5.03 1.47 2.72
C ILE A 100 -5.19 2.31 3.99
N THR A 101 -6.39 2.80 4.25
CA THR A 101 -6.64 3.71 5.37
C THR A 101 -8.10 3.67 5.82
N ALA A 102 -8.37 3.99 7.08
CA ALA A 102 -9.73 4.18 7.58
C ALA A 102 -10.39 5.46 7.04
N ASN A 103 -9.63 6.37 6.43
CA ASN A 103 -10.15 7.62 5.88
C ASN A 103 -10.85 7.39 4.52
N GLU A 104 -12.06 7.91 4.35
CA GLU A 104 -12.82 7.73 3.09
C GLU A 104 -12.24 8.51 1.91
N THR A 105 -11.37 9.47 2.21
CA THR A 105 -10.65 10.29 1.25
C THR A 105 -9.16 10.17 1.47
N PHE A 106 -8.42 10.13 0.38
CA PHE A 106 -6.96 10.15 0.39
C PHE A 106 -6.51 11.01 -0.79
N GLU A 107 -5.77 12.07 -0.48
CA GLU A 107 -5.12 12.90 -1.49
C GLU A 107 -3.67 12.45 -1.65
N TYR A 108 -3.35 11.94 -2.84
CA TYR A 108 -1.97 11.66 -3.20
C TYR A 108 -1.26 12.97 -3.49
N MET A 109 -0.41 13.39 -2.56
CA MET A 109 0.58 14.44 -2.78
C MET A 109 1.90 13.75 -3.12
N PRO A 110 2.33 13.70 -4.40
CA PRO A 110 3.69 13.30 -4.69
C PRO A 110 4.61 14.32 -4.01
N ASP A 111 5.49 13.85 -3.12
CA ASP A 111 6.58 14.67 -2.61
C ASP A 111 7.40 15.09 -3.83
N SER A 112 7.17 16.31 -4.32
CA SER A 112 7.79 16.87 -5.52
C SER A 112 9.26 17.24 -5.32
N ALA A 113 9.79 17.01 -4.12
CA ALA A 113 11.19 17.21 -3.81
C ALA A 113 11.90 15.86 -3.80
N ASP A 114 12.85 15.68 -4.72
CA ASP A 114 13.92 14.71 -4.53
C ASP A 114 14.54 14.95 -3.15
N VAL A 115 14.17 14.13 -2.16
CA VAL A 115 14.77 14.22 -0.83
C VAL A 115 16.18 13.68 -0.96
N LYS A 116 17.15 14.58 -1.08
CA LYS A 116 18.57 14.23 -1.11
C LYS A 116 18.93 13.61 0.25
N ILE A 117 19.03 12.29 0.28
CA ILE A 117 19.41 11.56 1.49
C ILE A 117 20.92 11.74 1.68
N ASP A 118 21.30 12.40 2.78
CA ASP A 118 22.70 12.61 3.14
C ASP A 118 23.29 11.30 3.69
N ILE A 119 24.28 10.75 2.98
CA ILE A 119 24.86 9.45 3.28
C ILE A 119 25.54 9.43 4.66
N GLU A 120 26.11 10.56 5.10
CA GLU A 120 26.75 10.66 6.41
C GLU A 120 25.73 10.47 7.55
N LYS A 121 24.51 10.98 7.36
CA LYS A 121 23.43 10.85 8.35
C LYS A 121 22.90 9.41 8.45
N ILE A 122 22.99 8.62 7.37
CA ILE A 122 22.68 7.19 7.40
C ILE A 122 23.75 6.45 8.20
N TYR A 123 25.03 6.68 7.90
CA TYR A 123 26.14 6.05 8.63
C TYR A 123 26.08 6.36 10.13
N GLU A 124 25.82 7.61 10.51
CA GLU A 124 25.65 7.99 11.93
C GLU A 124 24.52 7.20 12.61
N ALA A 125 23.39 7.02 11.94
CA ALA A 125 22.24 6.30 12.50
C ALA A 125 22.49 4.79 12.63
N ILE A 126 23.09 4.17 11.61
CA ILE A 126 23.51 2.75 11.65
C ILE A 126 24.53 2.54 12.78
N SER A 127 25.54 3.40 12.87
CA SER A 127 26.60 3.33 13.89
C SER A 127 26.04 3.42 15.31
N ARG A 128 24.95 4.17 15.51
CA ARG A 128 24.30 4.33 16.82
C ARG A 128 23.17 3.33 17.08
N LYS A 129 22.97 2.34 16.19
CA LYS A 129 21.80 1.43 16.21
C LYS A 129 20.46 2.17 16.35
N ARG A 130 20.38 3.39 15.81
CA ARG A 130 19.15 4.20 15.85
C ARG A 130 18.41 4.02 14.54
N SER A 131 17.09 3.94 14.63
CA SER A 131 16.22 3.88 13.45
C SER A 131 16.49 5.07 12.52
N ILE A 132 16.71 4.78 11.23
CA ILE A 132 16.83 5.78 10.16
C ILE A 132 15.47 6.31 9.69
N ALA A 133 14.36 5.74 10.16
CA ALA A 133 13.01 6.06 9.70
C ALA A 133 12.66 7.57 9.86
N ALA A 134 13.25 8.26 10.83
CA ALA A 134 13.05 9.70 11.01
C ALA A 134 13.77 10.59 9.97
N LYS A 135 14.71 10.01 9.21
CA LYS A 135 15.54 10.70 8.20
C LYS A 135 15.23 10.26 6.76
N ILE A 136 14.37 9.27 6.59
CA ILE A 136 13.86 8.83 5.29
C ILE A 136 12.51 9.53 5.05
N PRO A 137 12.21 10.01 3.84
CA PRO A 137 10.88 10.49 3.52
C PRO A 137 9.81 9.46 3.91
N LYS A 138 8.65 9.93 4.36
CA LYS A 138 7.55 9.07 4.86
C LYS A 138 7.01 8.07 3.83
N ARG A 139 7.46 8.13 2.58
CA ARG A 139 7.15 7.18 1.52
C ARG A 139 8.39 6.86 0.71
N ILE A 140 8.79 5.59 0.68
CA ILE A 140 9.72 5.07 -0.32
C ILE A 140 8.85 4.58 -1.49
N SER A 141 8.41 5.48 -2.35
CA SER A 141 7.83 5.06 -3.63
C SER A 141 8.96 4.52 -4.50
N VAL A 142 9.12 3.19 -4.55
CA VAL A 142 9.98 2.57 -5.55
C VAL A 142 9.31 2.83 -6.90
N LEU A 143 9.82 3.80 -7.65
CA LEU A 143 9.43 4.09 -9.03
C LEU A 143 9.89 2.94 -9.93
N ILE A 144 9.25 1.77 -9.84
CA ILE A 144 9.34 0.74 -10.87
C ILE A 144 8.38 1.18 -11.98
N GLY A 145 8.86 1.90 -13.00
CA GLY A 145 8.09 2.02 -14.25
C GLY A 145 8.03 3.35 -15.00
N ARG A 146 8.90 4.34 -14.75
CA ARG A 146 9.03 5.51 -15.65
C ARG A 146 10.36 5.53 -16.40
N ARG A 147 10.65 4.49 -17.17
CA ARG A 147 11.70 4.53 -18.21
C ARG A 147 11.40 3.61 -19.39
N ALA A 148 10.24 3.79 -20.02
CA ALA A 148 9.91 3.16 -21.30
C ALA A 148 8.94 4.00 -22.15
N LYS A 149 9.13 5.32 -22.21
CA LYS A 149 8.50 6.20 -23.22
C LYS A 149 9.46 7.37 -23.48
N GLY A 150 10.48 7.11 -24.27
CA GLY A 150 11.51 8.10 -24.58
C GLY A 150 12.64 7.57 -25.46
N LEU A 151 12.35 6.67 -26.40
CA LEU A 151 13.25 6.29 -27.49
C LEU A 151 12.41 5.97 -28.73
N ASN A 152 11.80 7.01 -29.30
CA ASN A 152 11.49 7.04 -30.72
C ASN A 152 11.10 8.47 -31.09
N GLN A 153 12.09 9.33 -31.36
CA GLN A 153 12.11 10.38 -32.40
C GLN A 153 13.57 10.87 -32.54
N GLN A 154 14.01 11.12 -33.79
CA GLN A 154 15.37 11.38 -34.33
C GLN A 154 16.08 10.11 -34.82
N GLY A 155 16.38 9.89 -36.10
CA GLY A 155 16.23 10.63 -37.38
C GLY A 155 16.38 9.58 -38.51
N VAL A 156 15.64 9.69 -39.61
CA VAL A 156 16.12 10.15 -40.94
C VAL A 156 17.60 9.87 -41.20
#